data_AF-L8LUH2-F1
#
_entry.id   AF-L8LUH2-F1
#
_cell.length_a   1.000
_cell.length_b   1.000
_cell.length_c   1.000
_cell.angle_alpha   90.00
_cell.angle_beta   90.00
_cell.angle_gamma   90.00
#
_symmetry.space_group_name_H-M   'P 1'
#
loop_
_entity.id
_entity.type
_entity.pdbx_description
1 polymer ?
#
loop_
_entity_poly.entity_id
_entity_poly.type
_entity_poly.pdbx_seq_one_letter_code
_entity_poly.pdbx_strand_id
1 'polypeptide(L)'
;MSSLGKIPWSQLLAVAILLIVLIWLGLRSFFPDVPTLFAGSQPTNLGIQQNRLSPCSETPNCVSSQSQDIEHFIKPLNAQPNQIVKLKEIIDSQPGTQIIAETDNYLYAQFSSKWLGFVDDVEFYVNPEQPGTVEVRSASRLGESDLGANRKRIETLRELLSN
;
A
#
# COMPACT_ATOMS: atom_id res chain seq x y z
N MET A 1 -42.98 38.71 -20.02
CA MET A 1 -41.54 38.46 -19.74
C MET A 1 -41.47 37.45 -18.62
N SER A 2 -41.16 36.20 -18.97
CA SER A 2 -41.14 35.07 -18.03
C SER A 2 -40.05 35.27 -16.98
N SER A 3 -40.46 35.24 -15.71
CA SER A 3 -39.57 35.05 -14.57
C SER A 3 -38.88 33.70 -14.71
N LEU A 4 -37.70 33.69 -15.33
CA LEU A 4 -36.78 32.56 -15.23
C LEU A 4 -36.40 32.46 -13.75
N GLY A 5 -36.99 31.50 -13.04
CA GLY A 5 -36.70 31.21 -11.65
C GLY A 5 -35.19 31.03 -11.49
N LYS A 6 -34.56 31.90 -10.71
CA LYS A 6 -33.12 31.82 -10.42
C LYS A 6 -32.86 30.50 -9.71
N ILE A 7 -32.03 29.65 -10.30
CA ILE A 7 -31.57 28.42 -9.64
C ILE A 7 -30.78 28.84 -8.39
N PRO A 8 -31.13 28.34 -7.20
CA PRO A 8 -30.40 28.68 -5.98
C PRO A 8 -28.96 28.15 -6.04
N TRP A 9 -28.02 28.92 -5.51
CA TRP A 9 -26.59 28.57 -5.45
C TRP A 9 -26.32 27.20 -4.82
N SER A 10 -27.13 26.79 -3.84
CA SER A 10 -27.02 25.46 -3.21
C SER A 10 -27.28 24.32 -4.20
N GLN A 11 -28.21 24.49 -5.14
CA GLN A 11 -28.46 23.49 -6.18
C GLN A 11 -27.33 23.48 -7.23
N LEU A 12 -26.82 24.65 -7.62
CA LEU A 12 -25.66 24.72 -8.51
C LEU A 12 -24.41 24.07 -7.89
N LEU A 13 -24.17 24.32 -6.60
CA LEU A 13 -23.07 23.70 -5.85
C LEU A 13 -23.24 22.18 -5.74
N ALA A 14 -24.44 21.69 -5.42
CA ALA A 14 -24.71 20.26 -5.33
C ALA A 14 -24.50 19.55 -6.68
N VAL A 15 -24.96 20.15 -7.78
CA VAL A 15 -24.73 19.62 -9.13
C VAL A 15 -23.25 19.61 -9.47
N ALA A 16 -22.51 20.68 -9.14
CA ALA A 16 -21.07 20.74 -9.37
C ALA A 16 -20.31 19.66 -8.59
N ILE A 17 -20.62 19.46 -7.31
CA ILE A 17 -20.03 18.39 -6.48
C ILE A 17 -20.34 17.01 -7.08
N LEU A 18 -21.59 16.77 -7.49
CA LEU A 18 -21.98 15.51 -8.12
C LEU A 18 -21.20 15.25 -9.41
N LEU A 19 -21.06 16.26 -10.28
CA LEU A 19 -20.28 16.15 -11.51
C LEU A 19 -18.80 15.84 -11.22
N ILE A 20 -18.20 16.50 -10.22
CA ILE A 20 -16.82 16.22 -9.79
C ILE A 20 -16.67 14.77 -9.32
N VAL A 21 -17.61 14.28 -8.51
CA VAL A 21 -17.60 12.89 -8.02
C VAL A 21 -17.75 11.90 -9.18
N LEU A 22 -18.66 12.15 -10.11
CA LEU A 22 -18.85 11.28 -11.29
C LEU A 22 -17.64 11.26 -12.20
N ILE A 23 -17.01 12.42 -12.45
CA ILE A 23 -15.76 12.51 -13.21
C ILE A 23 -14.66 11.73 -12.47
N TRP A 24 -14.54 11.89 -11.16
CA TRP A 24 -13.55 11.16 -10.36
C TRP A 24 -13.75 9.64 -10.41
N LEU A 25 -15.00 9.17 -10.26
CA LEU A 25 -15.33 7.74 -10.40
C LEU A 25 -15.05 7.21 -11.80
N GLY A 26 -15.35 8.00 -12.84
CA GLY A 26 -15.04 7.68 -14.22
C GLY A 26 -13.53 7.56 -14.44
N LEU A 27 -12.77 8.58 -14.06
CA LEU A 27 -11.31 8.58 -14.12
C LEU A 27 -10.72 7.37 -13.38
N ARG A 28 -11.22 7.05 -12.19
CA ARG A 28 -10.72 5.91 -11.42
C ARG A 28 -11.04 4.55 -12.05
N SER A 29 -12.16 4.46 -12.76
CA SER A 29 -12.55 3.24 -13.47
C SER A 29 -11.70 2.99 -14.72
N PHE A 30 -11.32 4.05 -15.44
CA PHE A 30 -10.54 3.94 -16.69
C PHE A 30 -9.02 4.07 -16.48
N PHE A 31 -8.58 4.76 -15.43
CA PHE A 31 -7.19 5.06 -15.12
C PHE A 31 -6.84 4.76 -13.64
N PRO A 32 -6.92 3.47 -13.22
CA PRO A 32 -6.68 3.06 -11.83
C PRO A 32 -5.21 3.17 -11.39
N ASP A 33 -4.27 3.40 -12.29
CA ASP A 33 -2.84 3.47 -11.95
C ASP A 33 -2.31 4.91 -11.86
N VAL A 34 -3.13 5.91 -12.20
CA VAL A 34 -2.74 7.32 -12.08
C VAL A 34 -2.68 7.70 -10.59
N PRO A 35 -1.52 8.20 -10.10
CA PRO A 35 -1.38 8.63 -8.72
C PRO A 35 -2.37 9.74 -8.36
N THR A 36 -2.96 9.65 -7.18
CA THR A 36 -3.89 10.66 -6.66
C THR A 36 -3.20 11.56 -5.63
N LEU A 37 -3.91 12.59 -5.16
CA LEU A 37 -3.45 13.42 -4.04
C LEU A 37 -3.20 12.60 -2.74
N PHE A 38 -3.76 11.40 -2.65
CA PHE A 38 -3.60 10.50 -1.51
C PHE A 38 -2.42 9.54 -1.63
N ALA A 39 -1.71 9.53 -2.76
CA ALA A 39 -0.58 8.64 -2.97
C ALA A 39 0.59 8.94 -2.03
N GLY A 40 0.75 10.19 -1.59
CA GLY A 40 1.91 10.61 -0.81
C GLY A 40 3.24 10.52 -1.58
N SER A 41 4.32 10.97 -0.95
CA SER A 41 5.68 10.88 -1.50
C SER A 41 6.32 9.55 -1.13
N GLN A 42 7.02 8.92 -2.09
CA GLN A 42 7.81 7.73 -1.81
C GLN A 42 8.92 8.04 -0.79
N PRO A 43 9.07 7.25 0.30
CA PRO A 43 10.16 7.43 1.25
C PRO A 43 11.52 7.19 0.60
N THR A 44 12.52 7.98 0.99
CA THR A 44 13.89 7.90 0.44
C THR A 44 14.78 6.91 1.19
N ASN A 45 14.28 6.34 2.29
CA ASN A 45 15.03 5.47 3.19
C ASN A 45 14.66 3.98 3.05
N LEU A 46 13.90 3.60 2.02
CA LEU A 46 13.58 2.20 1.72
C LEU A 46 14.82 1.43 1.24
N GLY A 47 14.77 0.11 1.34
CA GLY A 47 15.88 -0.78 1.03
C GLY A 47 16.54 -1.37 2.28
N ILE A 48 17.41 -2.35 2.06
CA ILE A 48 18.19 -2.97 3.13
C ILE A 48 19.29 -2.03 3.58
N GLN A 49 19.27 -1.64 4.86
CA GLN A 49 20.32 -0.85 5.49
C GLN A 49 20.80 -1.59 6.74
N GLN A 50 22.10 -1.89 6.79
CA GLN A 50 22.70 -2.64 7.92
C GLN A 50 21.94 -3.95 8.21
N ASN A 51 21.66 -4.74 7.17
CA ASN A 51 20.90 -6.00 7.25
C ASN A 51 19.50 -5.86 7.87
N ARG A 52 18.85 -4.69 7.74
CA ARG A 52 17.49 -4.45 8.23
C ARG A 52 16.67 -3.65 7.24
N LEU A 53 15.35 -3.78 7.33
CA LEU A 53 14.39 -2.90 6.67
C LEU A 53 14.31 -1.57 7.44
N SER A 54 13.77 -0.55 6.79
CA SER A 54 13.49 0.74 7.45
C SER A 54 12.54 0.51 8.64
N PRO A 55 12.65 1.29 9.74
CA PRO A 55 11.69 1.19 10.83
C PRO A 55 10.30 1.69 10.42
N CYS A 56 9.27 1.30 11.18
CA CYS A 56 7.98 1.98 11.12
C CYS A 56 8.10 3.40 11.70
N SER A 57 7.28 4.32 11.21
CA SER A 57 6.99 5.57 11.92
C SER A 57 6.16 5.28 13.17
N GLU A 58 5.97 6.28 14.01
CA GLU A 58 5.15 6.19 15.25
C GLU A 58 3.64 6.05 14.98
N THR A 59 3.21 6.18 13.72
CA THR A 59 1.80 6.15 13.32
C THR A 59 1.32 4.71 13.09
N PRO A 60 0.10 4.33 13.49
CA PRO A 60 -0.39 2.95 13.47
C PRO A 60 -0.72 2.40 12.07
N ASN A 61 -0.27 3.08 11.02
CA ASN A 61 -0.46 2.73 9.61
C ASN A 61 0.78 2.01 9.02
N CYS A 62 1.57 1.35 9.89
CA CYS A 62 2.74 0.57 9.53
C CYS A 62 2.80 -0.72 10.36
N VAL A 63 3.27 -1.80 9.74
CA VAL A 63 3.70 -3.01 10.46
C VAL A 63 5.07 -3.46 9.99
N SER A 64 5.85 -4.02 10.91
CA SER A 64 7.18 -4.57 10.65
C SER A 64 7.47 -5.78 11.53
N SER A 65 8.12 -6.81 10.97
CA SER A 65 8.61 -7.95 11.76
C SER A 65 9.81 -7.62 12.63
N GLN A 66 10.43 -6.48 12.38
CA GLN A 66 11.59 -6.01 13.14
C GLN A 66 11.20 -4.95 14.19
N SER A 67 9.90 -4.65 14.36
CA SER A 67 9.45 -3.74 15.43
C SER A 67 9.52 -4.40 16.80
N GLN A 68 9.72 -3.58 17.83
CA GLN A 68 9.79 -4.04 19.23
C GLN A 68 8.49 -3.78 20.00
N ASP A 69 7.64 -2.89 19.51
CA ASP A 69 6.34 -2.59 20.10
C ASP A 69 5.24 -3.49 19.51
N ILE A 70 4.21 -3.75 20.31
CA ILE A 70 3.12 -4.68 19.96
C ILE A 70 2.26 -4.14 18.80
N GLU A 71 2.14 -2.82 18.67
CA GLU A 71 1.24 -2.18 17.71
C GLU A 71 1.75 -2.35 16.27
N HIS A 72 3.03 -2.10 16.05
CA HIS A 72 3.67 -2.25 14.74
C HIS A 72 4.19 -3.67 14.49
N PHE A 73 4.39 -4.49 15.52
CA PHE A 73 4.93 -5.84 15.32
C PHE A 73 3.99 -6.74 14.50
N ILE A 74 4.55 -7.42 13.50
CA ILE A 74 3.89 -8.51 12.78
C ILE A 74 4.83 -9.70 12.61
N LYS A 75 4.33 -10.92 12.68
CA LYS A 75 5.20 -12.10 12.57
C LYS A 75 5.90 -12.11 11.18
N PRO A 76 7.21 -12.42 11.10
CA PRO A 76 7.87 -12.60 9.80
C PRO A 76 7.22 -13.73 9.00
N LEU A 77 7.42 -13.75 7.68
CA LEU A 77 6.99 -14.89 6.86
C LEU A 77 8.03 -16.01 6.95
N ASN A 78 7.64 -17.25 6.69
CA ASN A 78 8.60 -18.35 6.61
C ASN A 78 9.38 -18.24 5.31
N ALA A 79 10.71 -18.37 5.36
CA ALA A 79 11.52 -18.47 4.16
C ALA A 79 11.53 -19.91 3.65
N GLN A 80 11.27 -20.07 2.36
CA GLN A 80 11.50 -21.29 1.58
C GLN A 80 12.49 -20.96 0.45
N PRO A 81 13.07 -21.95 -0.24
CA PRO A 81 13.80 -21.70 -1.47
C PRO A 81 12.93 -20.90 -2.46
N ASN A 82 13.53 -19.88 -3.08
CA ASN A 82 12.88 -18.98 -4.03
C ASN A 82 11.68 -18.19 -3.48
N GLN A 83 11.64 -17.94 -2.17
CA GLN A 83 10.52 -17.23 -1.53
C GLN A 83 10.27 -15.84 -2.12
N ILE A 84 11.34 -15.10 -2.47
CA ILE A 84 11.22 -13.79 -3.11
C ILE A 84 10.55 -13.89 -4.48
N VAL A 85 10.92 -14.89 -5.29
CA VAL A 85 10.32 -15.14 -6.61
C VAL A 85 8.82 -15.44 -6.47
N LYS A 86 8.45 -16.32 -5.52
CA LYS A 86 7.04 -16.64 -5.25
C LYS A 86 6.25 -15.42 -4.76
N LEU A 87 6.84 -14.64 -3.85
CA LEU A 87 6.25 -13.39 -3.38
C LEU A 87 5.98 -12.44 -4.54
N LYS A 88 6.95 -12.26 -5.43
CA LYS A 88 6.79 -11.44 -6.63
C LYS A 88 5.63 -11.91 -7.48
N GLU A 89 5.55 -13.20 -7.82
CA GLU A 89 4.45 -13.76 -8.63
C GLU A 89 3.07 -13.50 -7.99
N ILE A 90 2.95 -13.73 -6.68
CA ILE A 90 1.70 -13.47 -5.94
C ILE A 90 1.36 -11.98 -5.92
N ILE A 91 2.36 -11.11 -5.70
CA ILE A 91 2.14 -9.66 -5.63
C ILE A 91 1.77 -9.11 -7.00
N ASP A 92 2.45 -9.52 -8.06
CA ASP A 92 2.20 -9.08 -9.44
C ASP A 92 0.82 -9.53 -9.95
N SER A 93 0.27 -10.62 -9.39
CA SER A 93 -1.10 -11.08 -9.68
C SER A 93 -2.20 -10.28 -8.97
N GLN A 94 -1.86 -9.41 -8.02
CA GLN A 94 -2.84 -8.64 -7.25
C GLN A 94 -3.18 -7.32 -7.95
N PRO A 95 -4.43 -6.86 -7.88
CA PRO A 95 -4.82 -5.59 -8.48
C PRO A 95 -4.17 -4.41 -7.75
N GLY A 96 -3.70 -3.42 -8.52
CA GLY A 96 -3.15 -2.18 -7.97
C GLY A 96 -1.79 -2.36 -7.31
N THR A 97 -1.01 -3.34 -7.74
CA THR A 97 0.37 -3.55 -7.28
C THR A 97 1.38 -3.14 -8.33
N GLN A 98 2.57 -2.75 -7.87
CA GLN A 98 3.71 -2.49 -8.74
C GLN A 98 5.00 -2.95 -8.06
N ILE A 99 5.78 -3.78 -8.75
CA ILE A 99 7.14 -4.12 -8.30
C ILE A 99 8.09 -2.97 -8.65
N ILE A 100 8.81 -2.47 -7.66
CA ILE A 100 9.69 -1.30 -7.80
C ILE A 100 11.16 -1.70 -7.78
N ALA A 101 11.53 -2.64 -6.91
CA ALA A 101 12.89 -3.16 -6.84
C ALA A 101 12.89 -4.64 -6.43
N GLU A 102 13.86 -5.39 -6.96
CA GLU A 102 14.01 -6.83 -6.72
C GLU A 102 15.48 -7.21 -6.77
N THR A 103 15.89 -8.06 -5.84
CA THR A 103 17.15 -8.81 -5.84
C THR A 103 16.86 -10.25 -5.40
N ASP A 104 17.89 -11.10 -5.32
CA ASP A 104 17.73 -12.48 -4.84
C ASP A 104 17.18 -12.58 -3.40
N ASN A 105 17.40 -11.55 -2.57
CA ASN A 105 17.03 -11.54 -1.17
C ASN A 105 16.15 -10.34 -0.75
N TYR A 106 15.72 -9.50 -1.70
CA TYR A 106 14.92 -8.31 -1.43
C TYR A 106 13.82 -8.13 -2.46
N LEU A 107 12.64 -7.71 -2.00
CA LEU A 107 11.56 -7.28 -2.87
C LEU A 107 10.90 -6.04 -2.29
N TYR A 108 10.71 -5.03 -3.13
CA TYR A 108 9.95 -3.84 -2.82
C TYR A 108 8.81 -3.67 -3.83
N ALA A 109 7.59 -3.58 -3.30
CA ALA A 109 6.38 -3.35 -4.05
C ALA A 109 5.56 -2.20 -3.47
N GLN A 110 4.79 -1.55 -4.34
CA GLN A 110 3.78 -0.57 -3.98
C GLN A 110 2.39 -1.19 -4.12
N PHE A 111 1.51 -0.92 -3.15
CA PHE A 111 0.10 -1.30 -3.19
C PHE A 111 -0.76 -0.06 -3.19
N SER A 112 -1.63 0.11 -4.20
CA SER A 112 -2.53 1.24 -4.33
C SER A 112 -3.97 0.87 -4.04
N SER A 113 -4.65 1.66 -3.22
CA SER A 113 -6.09 1.49 -2.98
C SER A 113 -6.91 1.82 -4.24
N LYS A 114 -7.84 0.94 -4.60
CA LYS A 114 -8.60 1.03 -5.86
C LYS A 114 -9.39 2.32 -6.04
N TRP A 115 -9.88 2.97 -4.98
CA TRP A 115 -10.71 4.17 -5.13
C TRP A 115 -9.96 5.43 -4.74
N LEU A 116 -9.39 5.47 -3.54
CA LEU A 116 -8.76 6.68 -3.01
C LEU A 116 -7.34 6.88 -3.54
N GLY A 117 -6.64 5.81 -3.92
CA GLY A 117 -5.27 5.91 -4.43
C GLY A 117 -4.20 6.12 -3.36
N PHE A 118 -4.51 5.85 -2.08
CA PHE A 118 -3.49 5.63 -1.05
C PHE A 118 -2.48 4.60 -1.52
N VAL A 119 -1.20 4.88 -1.32
CA VAL A 119 -0.10 3.97 -1.65
C VAL A 119 0.59 3.52 -0.37
N ASP A 120 0.75 2.22 -0.27
CA ASP A 120 1.54 1.57 0.78
C ASP A 120 2.81 1.00 0.16
N ASP A 121 3.93 1.19 0.85
CA ASP A 121 5.24 0.62 0.51
C ASP A 121 5.45 -0.68 1.29
N VAL A 122 5.71 -1.77 0.57
CA VAL A 122 5.83 -3.11 1.14
C VAL A 122 7.17 -3.71 0.76
N GLU A 123 7.96 -4.06 1.78
CA GLU A 123 9.32 -4.59 1.64
C GLU A 123 9.41 -5.99 2.24
N PHE A 124 10.15 -6.85 1.55
CA PHE A 124 10.47 -8.21 1.97
C PHE A 124 11.98 -8.39 1.92
N TYR A 125 12.54 -8.97 2.96
CA TYR A 125 13.98 -9.20 3.07
C TYR A 125 14.30 -10.58 3.66
N VAL A 126 15.06 -11.38 2.92
CA VAL A 126 15.62 -12.63 3.44
C VAL A 126 17.00 -12.32 4.00
N ASN A 127 17.13 -12.29 5.33
CA ASN A 127 18.41 -12.06 5.98
C ASN A 127 19.30 -13.31 5.87
N PRO A 128 20.46 -13.24 5.18
CA PRO A 128 21.37 -14.39 5.09
C PRO A 128 21.90 -14.85 6.46
N GLU A 129 21.95 -13.95 7.44
CA GLU A 129 22.41 -14.24 8.80
C GLU A 129 21.33 -14.88 9.68
N GLN A 130 20.05 -14.79 9.28
CA GLN A 130 18.91 -15.39 9.98
C GLN A 130 18.08 -16.20 8.97
N PRO A 131 18.62 -17.34 8.50
CA PRO A 131 17.94 -18.15 7.50
C PRO A 131 16.64 -18.72 8.07
N GLY A 132 15.63 -18.84 7.20
CA GLY A 132 14.34 -19.43 7.56
C GLY A 132 13.21 -18.41 7.78
N THR A 133 13.51 -17.11 7.78
CA THR A 133 12.50 -16.05 7.83
C THR A 133 12.63 -15.06 6.68
N VAL A 134 11.50 -14.48 6.28
CA VAL A 134 11.45 -13.27 5.48
C VAL A 134 10.97 -12.16 6.38
N GLU A 135 11.86 -11.21 6.62
CA GLU A 135 11.52 -9.96 7.28
C GLU A 135 10.58 -9.16 6.39
N VAL A 136 9.59 -8.52 6.99
CA VAL A 136 8.56 -7.78 6.27
C VAL A 136 8.34 -6.41 6.87
N ARG A 137 8.03 -5.46 6.00
CA ARG A 137 7.50 -4.15 6.36
C ARG A 137 6.38 -3.78 5.40
N SER A 138 5.28 -3.24 5.90
CA SER A 138 4.19 -2.70 5.09
C SER A 138 3.75 -1.39 5.72
N ALA A 139 3.87 -0.28 5.00
CA ALA A 139 3.67 1.06 5.56
C ALA A 139 2.93 1.99 4.59
N SER A 140 1.95 2.73 5.08
CA SER A 140 1.25 3.73 4.28
C SER A 140 2.08 5.01 4.16
N ARG A 141 2.08 5.66 2.99
CA ARG A 141 2.79 6.94 2.78
C ARG A 141 2.12 8.13 3.44
N LEU A 142 0.81 8.06 3.65
CA LEU A 142 -0.01 9.18 4.10
C LEU A 142 -1.13 8.71 5.03
N GLY A 143 -1.49 9.57 5.98
CA GLY A 143 -2.55 9.33 6.96
C GLY A 143 -2.01 8.84 8.29
N GLU A 144 -2.86 8.88 9.31
CA GLU A 144 -2.54 8.43 10.67
C GLU A 144 -3.06 7.01 10.93
N SER A 145 -3.91 6.46 10.05
CA SER A 145 -4.44 5.10 10.17
C SER A 145 -4.75 4.53 8.80
N ASP A 146 -4.52 3.22 8.66
CA ASP A 146 -4.83 2.42 7.49
C ASP A 146 -6.01 1.44 7.75
N LEU A 147 -6.68 1.55 8.90
CA LEU A 147 -7.70 0.62 9.37
C LEU A 147 -7.24 -0.85 9.38
N GLY A 148 -5.94 -1.08 9.61
CA GLY A 148 -5.32 -2.40 9.64
C GLY A 148 -4.99 -2.99 8.26
N ALA A 149 -5.06 -2.20 7.18
CA ALA A 149 -4.83 -2.67 5.82
C ALA A 149 -3.44 -3.31 5.64
N ASN A 150 -2.38 -2.71 6.20
CA ASN A 150 -1.01 -3.23 6.10
C ASN A 150 -0.87 -4.58 6.81
N ARG A 151 -1.44 -4.72 8.01
CA ARG A 151 -1.47 -5.99 8.74
C ARG A 151 -2.23 -7.06 7.96
N LYS A 152 -3.44 -6.74 7.49
CA LYS A 152 -4.27 -7.65 6.71
C LYS A 152 -3.57 -8.11 5.43
N ARG A 153 -2.82 -7.22 4.77
CA ARG A 153 -2.06 -7.53 3.56
C ARG A 153 -1.01 -8.59 3.82
N ILE A 154 -0.17 -8.40 4.83
CA ILE A 154 0.88 -9.37 5.16
C ILE A 154 0.29 -10.73 5.55
N GLU A 155 -0.82 -10.76 6.30
CA GLU A 155 -1.48 -12.02 6.63
C GLU A 155 -2.11 -12.70 5.40
N THR A 156 -2.69 -11.93 4.48
CA THR A 156 -3.19 -12.48 3.20
C THR A 156 -2.05 -13.09 2.38
N LEU A 157 -0.91 -12.40 2.29
CA LEU A 157 0.27 -12.92 1.61
C LEU A 157 0.80 -14.19 2.29
N ARG A 158 0.76 -14.27 3.62
CA ARG A 158 1.14 -15.47 4.38
C ARG A 158 0.28 -16.67 4.01
N GLU A 159 -1.04 -16.48 3.92
CA GLU A 159 -1.98 -17.52 3.51
C GLU A 159 -1.71 -17.97 2.08
N LEU A 160 -1.54 -17.03 1.14
CA LEU A 160 -1.27 -17.32 -0.27
C LEU A 160 0.04 -18.08 -0.48
N LEU A 161 1.07 -17.82 0.35
CA LEU A 161 2.33 -18.54 0.31
C LEU A 161 2.29 -19.96 0.91
N SER A 162 1.25 -20.27 1.68
CA SER A 162 1.09 -21.57 2.34
C SER A 162 0.27 -22.56 1.51
N ASN A 163 -0.37 -22.09 0.44
CA ASN A 163 -1.13 -22.88 -0.53
C ASN A 163 -0.27 -23.28 -1.73
#